data_AF-A0A7W1BK53-F1
#
_entry.id   AF-A0A7W1BK53-F1
#
_cell.length_a   1.000
_cell.length_b   1.000
_cell.length_c   1.000
_cell.angle_alpha   90.00
_cell.angle_beta   90.00
_cell.angle_gamma   90.00
#
_symmetry.space_group_name_H-M   'P 1'
#
loop_
_entity.id
_entity.type
_entity.pdbx_description
1 polymer ?
#
loop_
_entity_poly.entity_id
_entity_poly.type
_entity_poly.pdbx_seq_one_letter_code
_entity_poly.pdbx_strand_id
1 'polypeptide(L)'
;MNDSSAPHRTELILEALGADTDFREAVIGDLAEEFALRVRWDGPVAARRWYHRESIRVAPYLLRDWWRSLRWTNVAYFANVLLWSSMSVMALESLLQRSVRGLVLLIHGTPLDALPVSAGVASLMLCWTLIDGAFAGYVAARIGRRAPLPSALLLGGTLTGVMIWSGLNVAPPWFLAANVTTLIAGTIAGGLFRACTPRALPVRSSANQLQRTARP
;
A
#
# COMPACT_ATOMS: atom_id res chain seq x y z
N MET A 1 8.59 -1.76 -31.91
CA MET A 1 8.90 -0.90 -30.75
C MET A 1 9.64 -1.76 -29.74
N ASN A 2 10.97 -1.61 -29.67
CA ASN A 2 11.79 -2.33 -28.71
C ASN A 2 11.62 -1.66 -27.34
N ASP A 3 10.85 -2.29 -26.46
CA ASP A 3 10.69 -1.81 -25.09
C ASP A 3 11.92 -2.23 -24.28
N SER A 4 13.00 -1.47 -24.47
CA SER A 4 14.28 -1.59 -23.76
C SER A 4 14.28 -0.82 -22.44
N SER A 5 13.15 -0.21 -22.08
CA SER A 5 13.00 0.49 -20.81
C SER A 5 12.73 -0.51 -19.67
N ALA A 6 13.31 -0.25 -18.51
CA ALA A 6 13.06 -1.06 -17.33
C ALA A 6 11.57 -1.01 -16.94
N PRO A 7 11.02 -2.05 -16.30
CA PRO A 7 9.61 -2.07 -15.89
C PRO A 7 9.28 -0.98 -14.87
N HIS A 8 8.75 0.15 -15.35
CA HIS A 8 8.48 1.35 -14.54
C HIS A 8 7.67 1.09 -13.26
N ARG A 9 6.68 0.19 -13.31
CA ARG A 9 5.88 -0.16 -12.11
C ARG A 9 6.72 -0.78 -11.00
N THR A 10 7.72 -1.57 -11.35
CA THR A 10 8.59 -2.24 -10.37
C THR A 10 9.50 -1.22 -9.71
N GLU A 11 10.05 -0.26 -10.47
CA GLU A 11 10.82 0.87 -9.94
C GLU A 11 9.98 1.68 -8.94
N LEU A 12 8.75 2.04 -9.30
CA LEU A 12 7.83 2.76 -8.39
C LEU A 12 7.57 2.01 -7.08
N ILE A 13 7.50 0.67 -7.12
CA ILE A 13 7.34 -0.16 -5.92
C ILE A 13 8.62 -0.15 -5.07
N LEU A 14 9.80 -0.27 -5.69
CA LEU A 14 11.08 -0.19 -4.99
C LEU A 14 11.29 1.20 -4.37
N GLU A 15 10.90 2.26 -5.08
CA GLU A 15 10.95 3.63 -4.58
C GLU A 15 10.05 3.84 -3.36
N ALA A 16 8.90 3.17 -3.36
CA ALA A 16 7.91 3.23 -2.31
C ALA A 16 8.32 2.52 -1.00
N LEU A 17 9.41 1.73 -1.01
CA LEU A 17 9.94 1.07 0.19
C LEU A 17 10.63 2.04 1.16
N GLY A 18 10.90 3.28 0.75
CA GLY A 18 11.31 4.36 1.64
C GLY A 18 12.77 4.32 2.09
N ALA A 19 13.62 3.51 1.44
CA ALA A 19 15.07 3.54 1.67
C ALA A 19 15.66 4.94 1.46
N ASP A 20 16.87 5.15 1.97
CA ASP A 20 17.59 6.40 1.74
C ASP A 20 17.71 6.70 0.22
N THR A 21 17.64 7.98 -0.14
CA THR A 21 17.54 8.40 -1.54
C THR A 21 18.76 7.94 -2.33
N ASP A 22 19.95 8.12 -1.77
CA ASP A 22 21.21 7.79 -2.43
C ASP A 22 21.35 6.27 -2.59
N PHE A 23 21.06 5.51 -1.52
CA PHE A 23 21.10 4.05 -1.57
C PHE A 23 20.08 3.47 -2.56
N ARG A 24 18.86 4.01 -2.55
CA ARG A 24 17.79 3.61 -3.48
C ARG A 24 18.18 3.90 -4.92
N GLU A 25 18.66 5.10 -5.22
CA GLU A 25 19.01 5.51 -6.58
C GLU A 25 20.16 4.66 -7.13
N ALA A 26 21.17 4.35 -6.31
CA ALA A 26 22.24 3.44 -6.68
C ALA A 26 21.70 2.03 -7.04
N VAL A 27 20.88 1.46 -6.16
CA VAL A 27 20.29 0.13 -6.36
C VAL A 27 19.40 0.06 -7.62
N ILE A 28 18.53 1.05 -7.82
CA ILE A 28 17.63 1.08 -8.98
C ILE A 28 18.44 1.33 -10.27
N GLY A 29 19.46 2.18 -10.21
CA GLY A 29 20.41 2.41 -11.30
C GLY A 29 21.10 1.14 -11.74
N ASP A 30 21.71 0.41 -10.80
CA ASP A 30 22.39 -0.86 -11.08
C ASP A 30 21.44 -1.91 -11.71
N LEU A 31 20.21 -2.03 -11.19
CA LEU A 31 19.20 -2.92 -11.75
C LEU A 31 18.79 -2.52 -13.18
N ALA A 32 18.69 -1.22 -13.46
CA ALA A 32 18.34 -0.72 -14.79
C ALA A 32 19.47 -0.92 -15.80
N GLU A 33 20.73 -0.73 -15.40
CA GLU A 33 21.91 -1.00 -16.23
C GLU A 33 22.02 -2.48 -16.59
N GLU A 34 21.92 -3.37 -15.60
CA GLU A 34 21.95 -4.82 -15.81
C GLU A 34 20.75 -5.31 -16.62
N PHE A 35 19.56 -4.69 -16.46
CA PHE A 35 18.42 -4.96 -17.33
C PHE A 35 18.74 -4.65 -18.79
N ALA A 36 19.34 -3.48 -19.07
CA ALA A 36 19.69 -3.08 -20.43
C ALA A 36 20.73 -4.04 -21.05
N LEU A 37 21.69 -4.52 -20.25
CA LEU A 37 22.63 -5.56 -20.68
C LEU A 37 21.91 -6.88 -21.02
N ARG A 38 21.00 -7.34 -20.15
CA ARG A 38 20.23 -8.58 -20.37
C ARG A 38 19.26 -8.48 -21.53
N VAL A 39 18.67 -7.32 -21.80
CA VAL A 39 17.85 -7.12 -23.00
C VAL A 39 18.67 -7.38 -24.26
N ARG A 40 19.96 -7.00 -24.27
CA ARG A 40 20.86 -7.22 -25.42
C ARG A 40 21.28 -8.69 -25.58
N TRP A 41 21.44 -9.43 -24.49
CA TRP A 41 21.98 -10.80 -24.50
C TRP A 41 20.89 -11.88 -24.43
N ASP A 42 19.95 -11.76 -23.49
CA ASP A 42 18.93 -12.76 -23.17
C ASP A 42 17.57 -12.45 -23.84
N GLY A 43 17.40 -11.23 -24.35
CA GLY A 43 16.16 -10.72 -24.92
C GLY A 43 15.18 -10.15 -23.87
N PRO A 44 14.15 -9.41 -24.32
CA PRO A 44 13.34 -8.56 -23.45
C PRO A 44 12.46 -9.33 -22.45
N VAL A 45 11.94 -10.51 -22.82
CA VAL A 45 11.06 -11.29 -21.94
C VAL A 45 11.85 -11.91 -20.78
N ALA A 46 13.02 -12.47 -21.07
CA ALA A 46 13.90 -13.05 -20.05
C ALA A 46 14.42 -11.95 -19.11
N ALA A 47 14.84 -10.81 -19.65
CA ALA A 47 15.28 -9.66 -18.87
C ALA A 47 14.20 -9.16 -17.90
N ARG A 48 12.92 -9.12 -18.30
CA ARG A 48 11.82 -8.73 -17.40
C ARG A 48 11.61 -9.70 -16.25
N ARG A 49 11.62 -11.01 -16.54
CA ARG A 49 11.48 -12.03 -15.49
C ARG A 49 12.64 -11.95 -14.50
N TRP A 50 13.85 -11.76 -15.01
CA TRP A 50 15.03 -11.52 -14.18
C TRP A 50 14.86 -10.27 -13.31
N TYR A 51 14.47 -9.13 -13.89
CA TYR A 51 14.29 -7.87 -13.18
C TYR A 51 13.29 -7.98 -12.04
N HIS A 52 12.14 -8.63 -12.27
CA HIS A 52 11.14 -8.87 -11.22
C HIS A 52 11.70 -9.73 -10.09
N ARG A 53 12.41 -10.81 -10.41
CA ARG A 53 13.00 -11.70 -9.40
C ARG A 53 14.07 -10.97 -8.58
N GLU A 54 14.91 -10.17 -9.23
CA GLU A 54 15.96 -9.43 -8.55
C GLU A 54 15.39 -8.29 -7.71
N SER A 55 14.36 -7.60 -8.19
CA SER A 55 13.62 -6.61 -7.40
C SER A 55 13.05 -7.20 -6.11
N ILE A 56 12.48 -8.42 -6.16
CA ILE A 56 12.00 -9.14 -4.98
C ILE A 56 13.14 -9.48 -4.02
N ARG A 57 14.32 -9.87 -4.54
CA ARG A 57 15.51 -10.17 -3.73
C ARG A 57 16.09 -8.93 -3.05
N VAL A 58 15.99 -7.77 -3.70
CA VAL A 58 16.57 -6.52 -3.19
C VAL A 58 15.63 -5.80 -2.21
N ALA A 59 14.32 -5.98 -2.37
CA ALA A 59 13.30 -5.34 -1.52
C ALA A 59 13.55 -5.46 0.00
N PRO A 60 13.96 -6.62 0.57
CA PRO A 60 14.27 -6.74 2.00
C PRO A 60 15.42 -5.84 2.46
N TYR A 61 16.41 -5.57 1.62
CA TYR A 61 17.54 -4.70 1.97
C TYR A 61 17.11 -3.23 2.00
N LEU A 62 16.31 -2.79 1.03
CA LEU A 62 15.71 -1.45 1.02
C LEU A 62 14.80 -1.23 2.23
N LEU A 63 13.98 -2.24 2.56
CA LEU A 63 13.10 -2.18 3.73
C LEU A 63 13.92 -2.16 5.05
N ARG A 64 14.99 -2.95 5.12
CA ARG A 64 15.88 -2.99 6.29
C ARG A 64 16.64 -1.67 6.47
N ASP A 65 17.09 -1.05 5.38
CA ASP A 65 17.74 0.26 5.40
C ASP A 65 16.78 1.34 5.90
N TRP A 66 15.57 1.38 5.34
CA TRP A 66 14.49 2.23 5.84
C TRP A 66 14.22 2.01 7.33
N TRP A 67 14.13 0.75 7.77
CA TRP A 67 13.89 0.43 9.18
C TRP A 67 15.02 0.95 10.09
N ARG A 68 16.27 0.82 9.65
CA ARG A 68 17.45 1.31 10.40
C ARG A 68 17.54 2.83 10.43
N SER A 69 17.02 3.51 9.43
CA SER A 69 17.02 4.98 9.36
C SER A 69 15.83 5.62 10.11
N LEU A 70 14.98 4.83 10.79
CA LEU A 70 13.96 5.36 11.70
C LEU A 70 14.62 6.10 12.89
N ARG A 71 14.72 7.42 12.76
CA ARG A 71 15.00 8.34 13.87
C ARG A 71 13.73 8.59 14.68
N TRP A 72 13.86 9.05 15.93
CA TRP A 72 12.71 9.43 16.77
C TRP A 72 11.74 10.43 16.11
N THR A 73 12.26 11.34 15.28
CA THR A 73 11.43 12.26 14.47
C THR A 73 10.54 11.52 13.47
N ASN A 74 11.00 10.41 12.91
CA ASN A 74 10.20 9.56 12.03
C ASN A 74 9.13 8.80 12.84
N VAL A 75 9.42 8.41 14.09
CA VAL A 75 8.43 7.74 14.96
C VAL A 75 7.23 8.64 15.23
N ALA A 76 7.45 9.91 15.57
CA ALA A 76 6.35 10.87 15.77
C ALA A 76 5.52 11.09 14.49
N TYR A 77 6.20 11.14 13.34
CA TYR A 77 5.52 11.17 12.04
C TYR A 77 4.68 9.91 11.78
N PHE A 78 5.19 8.72 12.11
CA PHE A 78 4.42 7.48 12.00
C PHE A 78 3.25 7.41 12.95
N ALA A 79 3.42 7.85 14.20
CA ALA A 79 2.32 7.97 15.14
C ALA A 79 1.22 8.88 14.59
N ASN A 80 1.60 10.00 13.96
CA ASN A 80 0.64 10.87 13.28
C ASN A 80 -0.03 10.20 12.07
N VAL A 81 0.73 9.48 11.23
CA VAL A 81 0.17 8.70 10.10
C VAL A 81 -0.82 7.66 10.59
N LEU A 82 -0.46 6.90 11.63
CA LEU A 82 -1.32 5.89 12.25
C LEU A 82 -2.58 6.55 12.81
N LEU A 83 -2.45 7.60 13.60
CA LEU A 83 -3.58 8.31 14.20
C LEU A 83 -4.57 8.78 13.13
N TRP A 84 -4.12 9.54 12.13
CA TRP A 84 -5.00 10.07 11.10
C TRP A 84 -5.59 8.98 10.19
N SER A 85 -4.83 7.93 9.90
CA SER A 85 -5.34 6.83 9.09
C SER A 85 -6.39 6.02 9.88
N SER A 86 -6.13 5.74 11.16
CA SER A 86 -7.10 5.09 12.05
C SER A 86 -8.37 5.91 12.20
N MET A 87 -8.28 7.23 12.42
CA MET A 87 -9.47 8.09 12.48
C MET A 87 -10.26 8.07 11.16
N SER A 88 -9.57 8.04 10.02
CA SER A 88 -10.22 7.96 8.70
C SER A 88 -10.94 6.63 8.50
N VAL A 89 -10.32 5.52 8.91
CA VAL A 89 -10.92 4.18 8.85
C VAL A 89 -12.13 4.10 9.77
N MET A 90 -12.01 4.56 11.03
CA MET A 90 -13.14 4.57 11.98
C MET A 90 -14.31 5.42 11.48
N ALA A 91 -14.03 6.56 10.85
CA ALA A 91 -15.07 7.40 10.26
C ALA A 91 -15.78 6.70 9.09
N LEU A 92 -15.01 6.06 8.19
CA LEU A 92 -15.55 5.28 7.08
C LEU A 92 -16.41 4.11 7.60
N GLU A 93 -15.87 3.33 8.53
CA GLU A 93 -16.55 2.18 9.15
C GLU A 93 -17.86 2.63 9.81
N SER A 94 -17.84 3.73 10.57
CA SER A 94 -19.05 4.28 11.20
C SER A 94 -20.13 4.68 10.20
N LEU A 95 -19.74 5.33 9.09
CA LEU A 95 -20.67 5.75 8.03
C LEU A 95 -21.26 4.55 7.30
N LEU A 96 -20.41 3.60 6.98
CA LEU A 96 -20.77 2.41 6.23
C LEU A 96 -21.63 1.45 7.07
N GLN A 97 -21.30 1.24 8.34
CA GLN A 97 -22.09 0.42 9.29
C GLN A 97 -23.49 1.00 9.49
N ARG A 98 -23.62 2.33 9.58
CA ARG A 98 -24.93 3.01 9.64
C ARG A 98 -25.73 2.79 8.36
N SER A 99 -25.09 2.91 7.20
CA SER A 99 -25.71 2.70 5.89
C SER A 99 -26.22 1.27 5.73
N VAL A 100 -25.39 0.27 6.07
CA VAL A 100 -25.75 -1.16 5.96
C VAL A 100 -26.87 -1.53 6.92
N ARG A 101 -26.79 -1.10 8.19
CA ARG A 101 -27.86 -1.36 9.17
C ARG A 101 -29.18 -0.76 8.71
N GLY A 102 -29.17 0.47 8.20
CA GLY A 102 -30.36 1.12 7.65
C GLY A 102 -30.95 0.36 6.46
N LEU A 103 -30.10 -0.07 5.53
CA LEU A 103 -30.54 -0.83 4.35
C LEU A 103 -31.12 -2.20 4.73
N VAL A 104 -30.47 -2.94 5.62
CA VAL A 104 -30.94 -4.26 6.07
C VAL A 104 -32.27 -4.16 6.81
N LEU A 105 -32.42 -3.16 7.69
CA LEU A 105 -33.70 -2.90 8.36
C LEU A 105 -34.80 -2.56 7.34
N LEU A 106 -34.48 -1.79 6.30
CA LEU A 106 -35.43 -1.42 5.26
C LEU A 106 -35.87 -2.62 4.40
N ILE A 107 -34.95 -3.54 4.08
CA ILE A 107 -35.23 -4.70 3.22
C ILE A 107 -35.89 -5.85 3.99
N HIS A 108 -35.38 -6.17 5.18
CA HIS A 108 -35.77 -7.37 5.92
C HIS A 108 -36.70 -7.10 7.11
N GLY A 109 -36.85 -5.84 7.53
CA GLY A 109 -37.61 -5.50 8.73
C GLY A 109 -37.00 -6.02 10.04
N THR A 110 -35.80 -6.62 9.98
CA THR A 110 -35.10 -7.22 11.12
C THR A 110 -33.69 -6.62 11.27
N PRO A 111 -33.18 -6.51 12.51
CA PRO A 111 -31.84 -6.00 12.74
C PRO A 111 -30.79 -6.98 12.23
N LEU A 112 -29.67 -6.44 11.72
CA LEU A 112 -28.53 -7.21 11.21
C LEU A 112 -28.05 -8.28 12.20
N ASP A 113 -28.06 -7.95 13.49
CA ASP A 113 -27.55 -8.81 14.56
C ASP A 113 -28.44 -10.05 14.81
N ALA A 114 -29.65 -10.08 14.25
CA ALA A 114 -30.56 -11.23 14.30
C ALA A 114 -30.42 -12.17 13.10
N LEU A 115 -29.60 -11.83 12.10
CA LEU A 115 -29.40 -12.68 10.93
C LEU A 115 -28.45 -13.84 11.27
N PRO A 116 -28.78 -15.09 10.89
CA PRO A 116 -27.88 -16.20 11.09
C PRO A 116 -26.61 -16.01 10.26
N VAL A 117 -25.46 -16.36 10.85
CA VAL A 117 -24.17 -16.36 10.14
C VAL A 117 -24.23 -17.43 9.05
N SER A 118 -24.54 -17.00 7.84
CA SER A 118 -24.56 -17.83 6.63
C SER A 118 -23.27 -17.64 5.84
N ALA A 119 -23.00 -18.53 4.88
CA ALA A 119 -21.90 -18.37 3.94
C ALA A 119 -21.94 -17.02 3.19
N GLY A 120 -23.15 -16.52 2.91
CA GLY A 120 -23.35 -15.20 2.29
C GLY A 120 -22.91 -14.05 3.20
N VAL A 121 -23.27 -14.10 4.49
CA VAL A 121 -22.86 -13.09 5.48
C VAL A 121 -21.34 -13.13 5.69
N ALA A 122 -20.74 -14.32 5.82
CA ALA A 122 -19.29 -14.47 5.96
C ALA A 122 -18.54 -13.92 4.74
N SER A 123 -19.02 -14.19 3.52
CA SER A 123 -18.42 -13.66 2.28
C SER A 123 -18.53 -12.15 2.20
N LEU A 124 -19.68 -11.59 2.58
CA LEU A 124 -19.90 -10.14 2.63
C LEU A 124 -18.92 -9.48 3.62
N MET A 125 -18.74 -10.07 4.81
CA MET A 125 -17.79 -9.58 5.81
C MET A 125 -16.34 -9.65 5.31
N LEU A 126 -15.93 -10.70 4.59
CA LEU A 126 -14.59 -10.77 4.01
C LEU A 126 -14.39 -9.71 2.92
N CYS A 127 -15.36 -9.55 2.01
CA CYS A 127 -15.32 -8.47 1.00
C CYS A 127 -15.22 -7.09 1.67
N TRP A 128 -15.94 -6.89 2.77
CA TRP A 128 -15.88 -5.67 3.55
C TRP A 128 -14.50 -5.42 4.14
N THR A 129 -13.94 -6.41 4.83
CA THR A 129 -12.58 -6.36 5.40
C THR A 129 -11.53 -6.07 4.33
N LEU A 130 -11.72 -6.56 3.10
CA LEU A 130 -10.83 -6.27 1.97
C LEU A 130 -10.89 -4.78 1.59
N ILE A 131 -12.10 -4.20 1.52
CA ILE A 131 -12.32 -2.78 1.20
C ILE A 131 -11.71 -1.90 2.29
N ASP A 132 -11.97 -2.21 3.56
CA ASP A 132 -11.41 -1.46 4.69
C ASP A 132 -9.89 -1.53 4.69
N GLY A 133 -9.32 -2.72 4.46
CA GLY A 133 -7.89 -2.89 4.30
C GLY A 133 -7.34 -2.04 3.15
N ALA A 134 -7.94 -2.12 1.96
CA ALA A 134 -7.52 -1.34 0.80
C ALA A 134 -7.60 0.17 1.03
N PHE A 135 -8.66 0.64 1.66
CA PHE A 135 -8.81 2.05 2.01
C PHE A 135 -7.76 2.49 3.05
N ALA A 136 -7.58 1.71 4.12
CA ALA A 136 -6.59 1.97 5.16
C ALA A 136 -5.17 2.04 4.57
N GLY A 137 -4.79 1.05 3.76
CA GLY A 137 -3.49 1.01 3.08
C GLY A 137 -3.28 2.20 2.14
N TYR A 138 -4.32 2.60 1.39
CA TYR A 138 -4.27 3.76 0.51
C TYR A 138 -4.06 5.07 1.29
N VAL A 139 -4.82 5.28 2.37
CA VAL A 139 -4.72 6.48 3.22
C VAL A 139 -3.36 6.54 3.90
N ALA A 140 -2.89 5.43 4.49
CA ALA A 140 -1.58 5.35 5.10
C ALA A 140 -0.46 5.70 4.12
N ALA A 141 -0.51 5.13 2.91
CA ALA A 141 0.45 5.44 1.85
C ALA A 141 0.34 6.90 1.35
N ARG A 142 -0.86 7.49 1.40
CA ARG A 142 -1.08 8.89 1.01
C ARG A 142 -0.51 9.87 2.02
N ILE A 143 -0.68 9.62 3.31
CA ILE A 143 -0.15 10.46 4.39
C ILE A 143 1.37 10.23 4.52
N GLY A 144 1.79 8.96 4.50
CA GLY A 144 3.16 8.44 4.56
C GLY A 144 4.00 8.67 3.30
N ARG A 145 3.96 9.87 2.71
CA ARG A 145 4.51 10.18 1.36
C ARG A 145 5.97 9.77 1.14
N ARG A 146 6.78 9.67 2.19
CA ARG A 146 8.20 9.30 2.10
C ARG A 146 8.42 7.78 2.01
N ALA A 147 7.54 7.01 2.63
CA ALA A 147 7.64 5.56 2.74
C ALA A 147 6.22 4.96 2.69
N PRO A 148 5.54 5.03 1.53
CA PRO A 148 4.13 4.69 1.43
C PRO A 148 3.84 3.22 1.74
N LEU A 149 4.68 2.28 1.26
CA LEU A 149 4.48 0.86 1.52
C LEU A 149 4.75 0.49 2.98
N PRO A 150 5.87 0.92 3.61
CA PRO A 150 6.05 0.67 5.03
C PRO A 150 4.97 1.30 5.91
N SER A 151 4.46 2.48 5.55
CA SER A 151 3.33 3.10 6.26
C SER A 151 2.07 2.23 6.20
N ALA A 152 1.75 1.70 5.02
CA ALA A 152 0.61 0.80 4.84
C ALA A 152 0.80 -0.52 5.61
N LEU A 153 2.01 -1.08 5.62
CA LEU A 153 2.34 -2.30 6.37
C LEU A 153 2.24 -2.10 7.89
N LEU A 154 2.73 -0.97 8.40
CA LEU A 154 2.62 -0.64 9.82
C LEU A 154 1.16 -0.48 10.26
N LEU A 155 0.34 0.22 9.45
CA LEU A 155 -1.09 0.33 9.73
C LEU A 155 -1.78 -1.03 9.66
N GLY A 156 -1.51 -1.82 8.61
CA GLY A 156 -2.05 -3.18 8.47
C GLY A 156 -1.71 -4.07 9.65
N GLY A 157 -0.43 -4.09 10.08
CA GLY A 157 0.00 -4.82 11.27
C GLY A 157 -0.71 -4.35 12.56
N THR A 158 -0.89 -3.04 12.70
CA THR A 158 -1.62 -2.46 13.86
C THR A 158 -3.08 -2.91 13.87
N LEU A 159 -3.79 -2.78 12.74
CA LEU A 159 -5.19 -3.19 12.61
C LEU A 159 -5.36 -4.70 12.77
N THR A 160 -4.45 -5.51 12.21
CA THR A 160 -4.41 -6.96 12.42
C THR A 160 -4.24 -7.29 13.90
N GLY A 161 -3.35 -6.60 14.62
CA GLY A 161 -3.17 -6.79 16.06
C GLY A 161 -4.45 -6.51 16.85
N VAL A 162 -5.12 -5.39 16.56
CA VAL A 162 -6.41 -5.04 17.16
C VAL A 162 -7.47 -6.09 16.86
N MET A 163 -7.56 -6.56 15.61
CA MET A 163 -8.57 -7.54 15.19
C MET A 163 -8.35 -8.92 15.79
N ILE A 164 -7.09 -9.36 15.93
CA ILE A 164 -6.77 -10.60 16.66
C ILE A 164 -7.19 -10.44 18.12
N TRP A 165 -6.76 -9.35 18.77
CA TRP A 165 -7.08 -9.08 20.17
C TRP A 165 -8.59 -9.08 20.45
N SER A 166 -9.39 -8.41 19.61
CA SER A 166 -10.83 -8.35 19.78
C SER A 166 -11.57 -9.61 19.33
N GLY A 167 -11.03 -10.34 18.35
CA GLY A 167 -11.71 -11.47 17.70
C GLY A 167 -11.47 -12.85 18.34
N LEU A 168 -10.41 -13.02 19.14
CA LEU A 168 -9.98 -14.32 19.67
C LEU A 168 -11.07 -15.11 20.43
N ASN A 169 -12.03 -14.42 21.05
CA ASN A 169 -13.12 -15.05 21.81
C ASN A 169 -14.51 -14.85 21.20
N VAL A 170 -14.61 -14.18 20.05
CA VAL A 170 -15.89 -13.77 19.45
C VAL A 170 -16.16 -14.52 18.15
N ALA A 171 -15.10 -14.88 17.41
CA ALA A 171 -15.20 -15.51 16.11
C ALA A 171 -14.56 -16.91 16.10
N PRO A 172 -15.06 -17.84 15.27
CA PRO A 172 -14.36 -19.09 15.00
C PRO A 172 -12.92 -18.83 14.48
N PRO A 173 -11.92 -19.62 14.89
CA PRO A 173 -10.52 -19.38 14.52
C PRO A 173 -10.27 -19.30 13.00
N TRP A 174 -10.96 -20.11 12.22
CA TRP A 174 -10.84 -20.11 10.76
C TRP A 174 -11.32 -18.78 10.13
N PHE A 175 -12.39 -18.19 10.68
CA PHE A 175 -12.97 -16.94 10.18
C PHE A 175 -12.09 -15.76 10.57
N LEU A 176 -11.53 -15.79 11.79
CA LEU A 176 -10.54 -14.82 12.23
C LEU A 176 -9.30 -14.84 11.32
N ALA A 177 -8.77 -16.02 11.03
CA ALA A 177 -7.62 -16.19 10.12
C ALA A 177 -7.93 -15.66 8.70
N ALA A 178 -9.12 -15.95 8.17
CA ALA A 178 -9.57 -15.45 6.88
C ALA A 178 -9.66 -13.91 6.87
N ASN A 179 -10.27 -13.30 7.89
CA ASN A 179 -10.34 -11.84 8.01
C ASN A 179 -8.95 -11.21 8.11
N VAL A 180 -8.04 -11.77 8.93
CA VAL A 180 -6.67 -11.24 9.08
C VAL A 180 -5.95 -11.25 7.74
N THR A 181 -6.04 -12.36 7.02
CA THR A 181 -5.41 -12.52 5.71
C THR A 181 -5.99 -11.50 4.72
N THR A 182 -7.30 -11.35 4.69
CA THR A 182 -8.00 -10.41 3.81
C THR A 182 -7.66 -8.95 4.12
N LEU A 183 -7.55 -8.59 5.40
CA LEU A 183 -7.16 -7.25 5.84
C LEU A 183 -5.72 -6.92 5.40
N ILE A 184 -4.79 -7.86 5.58
CA ILE A 184 -3.40 -7.71 5.14
C ILE A 184 -3.33 -7.59 3.61
N ALA A 185 -4.06 -8.43 2.88
CA ALA A 185 -4.12 -8.37 1.43
C ALA A 185 -4.67 -7.02 0.93
N GLY A 186 -5.76 -6.55 1.54
CA GLY A 186 -6.35 -5.24 1.27
C GLY A 186 -5.36 -4.12 1.52
N THR A 187 -4.75 -4.06 2.71
CA THR A 187 -3.80 -3.00 3.08
C THR A 187 -2.58 -2.94 2.16
N ILE A 188 -2.03 -4.08 1.77
CA ILE A 188 -0.95 -4.15 0.78
C ILE A 188 -1.45 -3.65 -0.58
N ALA A 189 -2.61 -4.11 -1.06
CA ALA A 189 -3.17 -3.70 -2.35
C ALA A 189 -3.45 -2.19 -2.42
N GLY A 190 -4.02 -1.61 -1.36
CA GLY A 190 -4.26 -0.17 -1.24
C GLY A 190 -2.97 0.65 -1.24
N GLY A 191 -1.96 0.18 -0.49
CA GLY A 191 -0.63 0.80 -0.46
C GLY A 191 0.06 0.76 -1.83
N LEU A 192 0.02 -0.40 -2.52
CA LEU A 192 0.56 -0.57 -3.86
C LEU A 192 -0.18 0.29 -4.89
N PHE A 193 -1.51 0.34 -4.84
CA PHE A 193 -2.30 1.19 -5.74
C PHE A 193 -1.88 2.65 -5.61
N ARG A 194 -1.69 3.12 -4.37
CA ARG A 194 -1.20 4.47 -4.13
C ARG A 194 0.23 4.68 -4.61
N ALA A 195 1.13 3.73 -4.37
CA ALA A 195 2.54 3.80 -4.79
C ALA A 195 2.68 3.87 -6.32
N CYS A 196 1.90 3.07 -7.03
CA CYS A 196 1.90 3.01 -8.50
C CYS A 196 1.18 4.18 -9.17
N THR A 197 0.43 5.00 -8.43
CA THR A 197 -0.24 6.17 -9.01
C THR A 197 0.79 7.26 -9.28
N PRO A 198 1.01 7.65 -10.55
CA PRO A 198 1.99 8.68 -10.91
C PRO A 198 1.73 9.94 -10.10
N ARG A 199 2.78 10.50 -9.48
CA ARG A 199 2.68 11.87 -8.98
C ARG A 199 2.52 12.73 -10.21
N ALA A 200 1.40 13.46 -10.30
CA ALA A 200 1.35 14.62 -11.18
C ALA A 200 2.53 15.50 -10.76
N LEU A 201 3.62 15.44 -11.53
CA LEU A 201 4.73 16.35 -11.35
C LEU A 201 4.10 17.74 -11.45
N PRO A 202 4.38 18.66 -10.50
CA PRO A 202 3.99 20.04 -10.72
C PRO A 202 4.57 20.40 -12.07
N VAL A 203 3.69 20.67 -13.05
CA VAL A 203 4.10 21.12 -14.37
C VAL A 203 5.04 22.26 -14.08
N ARG A 204 6.35 22.03 -14.24
CA ARG A 204 7.34 23.08 -14.07
C ARG A 204 6.95 24.06 -15.15
N SER A 205 6.21 25.09 -14.75
CA SER A 205 5.63 26.01 -15.70
C SER A 205 6.81 26.54 -16.52
N SER A 206 6.73 26.40 -17.82
CA SER A 206 7.75 26.81 -18.78
C SER A 206 8.17 28.28 -18.59
N ALA A 207 7.41 29.05 -17.80
CA ALA A 207 7.73 30.39 -17.31
C ALA A 207 9.08 30.49 -16.55
N ASN A 208 9.47 29.50 -15.74
CA ASN A 208 10.77 29.54 -15.05
C ASN A 208 11.96 29.16 -15.96
N GLN A 209 11.68 28.50 -17.09
CA GLN A 209 12.71 28.18 -18.08
C GLN A 209 13.01 29.41 -18.96
N LEU A 210 11.99 30.21 -19.30
CA LEU A 210 12.14 31.48 -20.02
C LEU A 210 12.82 32.57 -19.18
N GLN A 211 12.62 32.60 -17.86
CA GLN A 211 13.32 33.57 -16.98
C GLN A 211 14.81 33.25 -16.76
N ARG A 212 15.24 31.99 -16.95
CA ARG A 212 16.67 31.63 -16.86
C ARG A 212 17.46 31.92 -18.14
N THR A 213 16.81 32.03 -19.29
CA THR A 213 17.46 32.38 -20.56
C THR A 213 17.53 33.89 -20.80
N ALA A 214 16.91 34.71 -19.95
CA ALA A 214 16.82 36.16 -20.13
C ALA A 214 17.69 36.99 -19.16
N ARG A 215 18.61 36.36 -18.41
CA ARG A 215 19.65 37.09 -17.68
C ARG A 215 20.91 37.17 -18.55
N PRO A 216 21.25 38.36 -19.08
CA PRO A 216 22.49 38.59 -19.82
C PRO A 216 23.73 38.47 -18.93
#